data_AF-A0A957ZHJ1-F1
#
_entry.id   AF-A0A957ZHJ1-F1
#
_cell.length_a   1.000
_cell.length_b   1.000
_cell.length_c   1.000
_cell.angle_alpha   90.00
_cell.angle_beta   90.00
_cell.angle_gamma   90.00
#
_symmetry.space_group_name_H-M   'P 1'
#
loop_
_entity.id
_entity.type
_entity.pdbx_description
1 polymer ?
#
loop_
_entity_poly.entity_id
_entity_poly.type
_entity_poly.pdbx_seq_one_letter_code
_entity_poly.pdbx_strand_id
1 'polypeptide(L)'
;LGRGVVTDRWQAFMRFQIERNRRLYDEAMPGISLLNRDGRFAIAAAADLYRGILDEIERNGYDNFTHRAVVPAGRKLRMLPRIWWRSQRARISQD
;
A
#
# COMPACT_ATOMS: atom_id res chain seq x y z
N LEU A 1 -22.41 11.15 6.76
CA LEU A 1 -21.41 10.31 7.46
C LEU A 1 -21.77 10.00 8.92
N GLY A 2 -22.58 10.83 9.61
CA GLY A 2 -22.82 10.70 11.07
C GLY A 2 -23.57 9.47 11.60
N ARG A 3 -23.92 8.46 10.79
CA ARG A 3 -24.51 7.18 11.27
C ARG A 3 -23.64 5.95 11.00
N GLY A 4 -22.48 6.11 10.34
CA GLY A 4 -21.57 4.99 10.04
C GLY A 4 -22.14 3.93 9.07
N VAL A 5 -23.11 4.29 8.22
CA VAL A 5 -23.75 3.35 7.29
C VAL A 5 -23.03 3.33 5.94
N VAL A 6 -22.68 2.12 5.47
CA VAL A 6 -22.21 1.87 4.12
C VAL A 6 -23.39 1.95 3.16
N THR A 7 -23.37 2.95 2.28
CA THR A 7 -24.39 3.17 1.23
C THR A 7 -23.77 3.01 -0.15
N ASP A 8 -24.58 2.85 -1.19
CA ASP A 8 -24.07 2.76 -2.58
C ASP A 8 -23.26 4.00 -2.97
N ARG A 9 -23.70 5.19 -2.57
CA ARG A 9 -22.97 6.46 -2.78
C ARG A 9 -21.62 6.45 -2.06
N TRP A 10 -21.56 5.91 -0.85
CA TRP A 10 -20.31 5.75 -0.10
C TRP A 10 -19.38 4.75 -0.79
N GLN A 11 -19.88 3.59 -1.21
CA GLN A 11 -19.07 2.60 -1.91
C GLN A 11 -18.53 3.15 -3.24
N ALA A 12 -19.36 3.87 -4.00
CA ALA A 12 -18.93 4.53 -5.23
C ALA A 12 -17.82 5.57 -4.97
N PHE A 13 -17.99 6.39 -3.93
CA PHE A 13 -16.97 7.33 -3.48
C PHE A 13 -15.67 6.61 -3.09
N MET A 14 -15.75 5.55 -2.28
CA MET A 14 -14.59 4.79 -1.83
C MET A 14 -13.85 4.12 -2.98
N ARG A 15 -14.55 3.52 -3.94
CA ARG A 15 -13.96 2.95 -5.16
C ARG A 15 -13.16 4.00 -5.93
N PHE A 16 -13.74 5.18 -6.16
CA PHE A 16 -13.06 6.28 -6.83
C PHE A 16 -11.78 6.72 -6.10
N GLN A 17 -11.85 6.85 -4.76
CA GLN A 17 -10.68 7.24 -3.97
C GLN A 17 -9.58 6.17 -3.96
N ILE A 18 -9.96 4.89 -3.85
CA ILE A 18 -9.01 3.77 -3.88
C ILE A 18 -8.29 3.72 -5.23
N GLU A 19 -9.03 3.88 -6.33
CA GLU A 19 -8.43 3.89 -7.66
C GLU A 19 -7.49 5.08 -7.86
N ARG A 20 -7.88 6.28 -7.42
CA ARG A 20 -7.00 7.45 -7.40
C ARG A 20 -5.73 7.19 -6.59
N ASN A 21 -5.87 6.57 -5.42
CA ASN A 21 -4.74 6.30 -4.53
C ASN A 21 -3.78 5.25 -5.12
N ARG A 22 -4.29 4.22 -5.80
CA ARG A 22 -3.49 3.26 -6.56
C ARG A 22 -2.64 3.95 -7.64
N ARG A 23 -3.23 4.87 -8.40
CA ARG A 23 -2.49 5.68 -9.39
C ARG A 23 -1.36 6.50 -8.75
N LEU A 24 -1.63 7.17 -7.64
CA LEU A 24 -0.61 7.92 -6.90
C LEU A 24 0.54 7.02 -6.41
N TYR A 25 0.24 5.80 -5.95
CA TYR A 25 1.29 4.83 -5.63
C TYR A 25 2.10 4.44 -6.86
N ASP A 26 1.45 4.14 -7.98
CA ASP A 26 2.16 3.76 -9.22
C ASP A 26 3.06 4.88 -9.74
N GLU A 27 2.62 6.14 -9.64
CA GLU A 27 3.41 7.33 -9.97
C GLU A 27 4.59 7.55 -9.00
N ALA A 28 4.40 7.31 -7.70
CA ALA A 28 5.41 7.57 -6.69
C ALA A 28 6.47 6.46 -6.55
N MET A 29 6.12 5.20 -6.87
CA MET A 29 7.00 4.04 -6.65
C MET A 29 8.38 4.15 -7.33
N PRO A 30 8.53 4.66 -8.57
CA PRO A 30 9.84 4.89 -9.17
C PRO A 30 10.74 5.82 -8.35
N GLY A 31 10.15 6.80 -7.65
CA GLY A 31 10.86 7.76 -6.80
C GLY A 31 11.64 7.13 -5.65
N ILE A 32 11.29 5.92 -5.22
CA ILE A 32 12.04 5.19 -4.18
C ILE A 32 13.49 4.93 -4.61
N SER A 33 13.74 4.75 -5.91
CA SER A 33 15.09 4.58 -6.45
C SER A 33 16.00 5.79 -6.25
N LEU A 34 15.42 6.98 -5.99
CA LEU A 34 16.13 8.23 -5.78
C LEU A 34 16.55 8.46 -4.32
N LEU A 35 16.02 7.66 -3.39
CA LEU A 35 16.35 7.77 -1.96
C LEU A 35 17.77 7.23 -1.67
N ASN A 36 18.31 7.58 -0.50
CA ASN A 36 19.52 6.92 0.02
C ASN A 36 19.30 5.40 0.10
N ARG A 37 20.29 4.63 -0.36
CA ARG A 37 20.26 3.17 -0.48
C ARG A 37 19.82 2.47 0.81
N ASP A 38 20.26 2.95 1.97
CA ASP A 38 19.96 2.35 3.27
C ASP A 38 18.47 2.46 3.63
N GLY A 39 17.79 3.51 3.16
CA GLY A 39 16.38 3.75 3.42
C GLY A 39 15.41 3.13 2.40
N ARG A 40 15.87 2.76 1.20
CA ARG A 40 14.99 2.31 0.10
C ARG A 40 14.15 1.10 0.48
N PHE A 41 14.75 0.15 1.18
CA PHE A 41 14.06 -1.07 1.62
C PHE A 41 12.90 -0.75 2.55
N ALA A 42 13.13 0.08 3.58
CA ALA A 42 12.12 0.45 4.56
C ALA A 42 10.96 1.20 3.91
N ILE A 43 11.27 2.16 3.01
CA ILE A 43 10.25 2.94 2.31
C ILE A 43 9.47 2.09 1.31
N ALA A 44 10.12 1.21 0.54
CA ALA A 44 9.43 0.26 -0.34
C ALA A 44 8.50 -0.69 0.43
N ALA A 45 8.96 -1.19 1.58
CA ALA A 45 8.15 -2.04 2.44
C ALA A 45 6.92 -1.30 2.97
N ALA A 46 7.11 -0.08 3.47
CA ALA A 46 6.02 0.76 3.94
C ALA A 46 5.02 1.07 2.82
N ALA A 47 5.50 1.46 1.65
CA ALA A 47 4.65 1.79 0.49
C ALA A 47 3.79 0.58 0.06
N ASP A 48 4.42 -0.59 -0.12
CA ASP A 48 3.68 -1.80 -0.49
C ASP A 48 2.68 -2.19 0.64
N LEU A 49 3.05 -2.03 1.91
CA LEU A 49 2.18 -2.32 3.05
C LEU A 49 0.94 -1.41 3.11
N TYR A 50 1.13 -0.09 3.01
CA TYR A 50 0.02 0.85 3.04
C TYR A 50 -0.88 0.71 1.82
N ARG A 51 -0.31 0.47 0.62
CA ARG A 51 -1.09 0.14 -0.57
C ARG A 51 -1.94 -1.11 -0.36
N GLY A 52 -1.44 -2.10 0.38
CA GLY A 52 -2.20 -3.31 0.71
C GLY A 52 -3.42 -3.09 1.59
N ILE A 53 -3.51 -1.97 2.35
CA ILE A 53 -4.70 -1.62 3.13
C ILE A 53 -5.91 -1.39 2.20
N LEU A 54 -5.67 -0.85 1.00
CA LEU A 54 -6.74 -0.59 0.03
C LEU A 54 -7.49 -1.87 -0.35
N ASP A 55 -6.76 -2.98 -0.53
CA ASP A 55 -7.37 -4.29 -0.81
C ASP A 55 -8.20 -4.79 0.37
N GLU A 56 -7.76 -4.52 1.61
CA GLU A 56 -8.51 -4.91 2.80
C GLU A 56 -9.79 -4.06 2.97
N ILE A 57 -9.76 -2.80 2.56
CA ILE A 57 -10.96 -1.94 2.47
C ILE A 57 -11.93 -2.46 1.39
N GLU A 58 -11.43 -2.98 0.28
CA GLU A 58 -12.31 -3.60 -0.72
C GLU A 58 -12.93 -4.91 -0.19
N ARG A 59 -12.13 -5.73 0.50
CA ARG A 59 -12.56 -7.02 1.09
C ARG A 59 -13.59 -6.87 2.19
N ASN A 60 -13.51 -5.82 3.00
CA ASN A 60 -14.51 -5.56 4.06
C ASN A 60 -15.79 -4.88 3.53
N GLY A 61 -15.97 -4.77 2.21
CA GLY A 61 -17.16 -4.14 1.62
C GLY A 61 -17.21 -2.62 1.82
N TYR A 62 -16.05 -1.97 1.99
CA TYR A 62 -15.90 -0.55 2.27
C TYR A 62 -16.45 -0.10 3.63
N ASP A 63 -16.68 -1.04 4.56
CA ASP A 63 -17.09 -0.74 5.93
C ASP A 63 -15.89 -0.36 6.80
N ASN A 64 -15.55 0.91 6.76
CA ASN A 64 -14.51 1.51 7.60
C ASN A 64 -15.05 2.11 8.90
N PHE A 65 -16.37 2.02 9.12
CA PHE A 65 -17.02 2.61 10.29
C PHE A 65 -17.07 1.63 11.46
N THR A 66 -17.28 0.35 11.15
CA THR A 66 -17.35 -0.71 12.18
C THR A 66 -16.06 -1.52 12.26
N HIS A 67 -15.28 -1.58 11.17
CA HIS A 67 -14.05 -2.35 11.09
C HIS A 67 -12.87 -1.49 10.63
N ARG A 68 -11.73 -1.63 11.32
CA ARG A 68 -10.48 -1.04 10.86
C ARG A 68 -9.82 -1.97 9.84
N ALA A 69 -9.67 -1.52 8.61
CA ALA A 69 -8.88 -2.24 7.61
C ALA A 69 -7.40 -2.29 8.04
N VAL A 70 -6.89 -3.51 8.23
CA VAL A 70 -5.49 -3.77 8.61
C VAL A 70 -4.93 -4.86 7.74
N VAL A 71 -3.71 -4.69 7.24
CA VAL A 71 -3.04 -5.77 6.50
C VAL A 71 -2.71 -6.91 7.46
N PRO A 72 -3.17 -8.16 7.19
CA PRO A 72 -2.91 -9.30 8.06
C PRO A 72 -1.41 -9.58 8.20
N ALA A 73 -0.99 -10.03 9.39
CA ALA A 73 0.41 -10.33 9.69
C ALA A 73 1.06 -11.30 8.69
N GLY A 74 0.31 -12.29 8.20
CA GLY A 74 0.80 -13.24 7.18
C GLY A 74 1.10 -12.59 5.81
N ARG A 75 0.38 -11.53 5.43
CA ARG A 75 0.65 -10.77 4.20
C ARG A 75 1.88 -9.88 4.39
N LYS A 76 2.05 -9.28 5.57
CA LYS A 76 3.27 -8.55 5.97
C LYS A 76 4.50 -9.44 5.82
N LEU A 77 4.45 -10.66 6.34
CA LEU A 77 5.54 -11.65 6.26
C LEU A 77 5.88 -12.07 4.82
N ARG A 78 4.88 -12.28 3.96
CA ARG A 78 5.10 -12.65 2.55
C ARG A 78 5.73 -11.55 1.70
N MET A 79 5.62 -10.29 2.11
CA MET A 79 6.17 -9.15 1.36
C MET A 79 7.67 -8.95 1.60
N LEU A 80 8.15 -9.26 2.81
CA LEU A 80 9.53 -9.02 3.23
C LEU A 80 10.60 -9.66 2.30
N PRO A 81 10.47 -10.93 1.84
CA PRO A 81 11.49 -11.55 0.99
C PRO A 81 11.60 -10.86 -0.38
N ARG A 82 10.47 -10.47 -0.98
CA ARG A 82 10.41 -9.83 -2.30
C ARG A 82 10.96 -8.40 -2.27
N ILE A 83 10.76 -7.68 -1.16
CA ILE A 83 11.31 -6.34 -0.97
C ILE A 83 12.83 -6.43 -0.78
N TRP A 84 13.31 -7.43 -0.03
CA TRP A 84 14.74 -7.63 0.24
C TRP A 84 15.52 -8.00 -1.03
N TRP A 85 14.93 -8.85 -1.88
CA TRP A 85 15.50 -9.20 -3.18
C TRP A 85 15.59 -8.00 -4.14
N ARG A 86 14.62 -7.07 -4.11
CA ARG A 86 14.65 -5.85 -4.95
C ARG A 86 15.68 -4.84 -4.47
N SER A 87 15.89 -4.70 -3.16
CA SER A 87 16.89 -3.77 -2.61
C SER A 87 18.34 -4.23 -2.84
N GLN A 88 18.58 -5.54 -2.93
CA GLN A 88 19.92 -6.10 -3.14
C GLN A 88 20.41 -6.03 -4.60
N ARG A 89 19.53 -5.99 -5.60
CA ARG A 89 19.92 -5.97 -7.04
C ARG A 89 20.43 -4.64 -7.57
N ALA A 90 20.39 -3.56 -6.79
CA ALA A 90 21.00 -2.27 -7.16
C ALA A 90 22.48 -2.17 -6.75
N ARG A 91 23.28 -3.21 -7.04
CA ARG A 91 24.74 -3.15 -6.96
C ARG A 91 25.26 -2.89 -8.38
N ILE A 92 25.23 -1.63 -8.80
CA ILE A 92 26.06 -1.17 -9.92
C ILE A 92 27.30 -0.54 -9.29
N SER A 93 28.44 -1.05 -9.75
CA SER A 93 29.80 -0.76 -9.33
C SER A 93 30.07 0.72 -9.14
N GLN A 94 30.64 1.06 -8.00
CA GLN A 94 31.57 2.18 -7.90
C GLN A 94 32.81 1.60 -7.22
N ASP A 95 33.76 1.18 -8.06
CA ASP A 95 35.18 1.19 -7.73
C ASP A 95 35.66 2.64 -7.69
#